data_AF-B6BHD4-F1
#
_entry.id   AF-B6BHD4-F1
#
_cell.length_a   1.000
_cell.length_b   1.000
_cell.length_c   1.000
_cell.angle_alpha   90.00
_cell.angle_beta   90.00
_cell.angle_gamma   90.00
#
_symmetry.space_group_name_H-M   'P 1'
#
loop_
_entity.id
_entity.type
_entity.pdbx_description
1 polymer ?
#
loop_
_entity_poly.entity_id
_entity_poly.type
_entity_poly.pdbx_seq_one_letter_code
_entity_poly.pdbx_strand_id
1 'polypeptide(L)'
;MSYTKWFDAHAFKHKKIIDKLVESDYSKEEIVEYFDFDNMVEKELDFCPLYKDNKKCHNMEKLNCYTCACPNFRFNDDGLGTYNEFKILSTCDIDNGEEFAGKGVIHQDCSSCTVPHHKAYALKNFSLNWLEMMKNCKPK
;
A
#
# COMPACT_ATOMS: atom_id res chain seq x y z
N MET A 1 -10.66 1.34 12.02
CA MET A 1 -11.11 1.06 10.63
C MET A 1 -10.60 -0.33 10.28
N SER A 2 -11.40 -1.16 9.61
CA SER A 2 -10.97 -2.50 9.19
C SER A 2 -10.02 -2.43 7.98
N TYR A 3 -9.24 -3.49 7.74
CA TYR A 3 -8.35 -3.56 6.58
C TYR A 3 -9.15 -3.48 5.27
N THR A 4 -10.25 -4.22 5.16
CA THR A 4 -11.09 -4.23 3.95
C THR A 4 -11.60 -2.84 3.61
N LYS A 5 -12.12 -2.10 4.62
CA LYS A 5 -12.62 -0.74 4.42
C LYS A 5 -11.53 0.23 3.97
N TRP A 6 -10.33 0.13 4.55
CA TRP A 6 -9.20 0.96 4.12
C TRP A 6 -8.77 0.61 2.68
N PHE A 7 -8.67 -0.69 2.38
CA PHE A 7 -8.23 -1.22 1.08
C PHE A 7 -9.14 -0.75 -0.05
N ASP A 8 -10.45 -0.88 0.11
CA ASP A 8 -11.42 -0.48 -0.91
C ASP A 8 -11.42 1.04 -1.12
N ALA A 9 -11.31 1.82 -0.03
CA ALA A 9 -11.19 3.27 -0.11
C ALA A 9 -9.88 3.70 -0.80
N HIS A 10 -8.77 3.00 -0.53
CA HIS A 10 -7.48 3.28 -1.16
C HIS A 10 -7.50 2.94 -2.66
N ALA A 11 -8.07 1.79 -3.04
CA ALA A 11 -8.25 1.39 -4.43
C ALA A 11 -9.00 2.46 -5.24
N PHE A 12 -10.07 3.02 -4.67
CA PHE A 12 -10.85 4.08 -5.30
C PHE A 12 -10.04 5.37 -5.49
N LYS A 13 -9.28 5.80 -4.48
CA LYS A 13 -8.40 6.96 -4.59
C LYS A 13 -7.32 6.75 -5.66
N HIS A 14 -6.68 5.59 -5.66
CA HIS A 14 -5.67 5.24 -6.65
C HIS A 14 -6.26 5.27 -8.07
N LYS A 15 -7.42 4.66 -8.28
CA LYS A 15 -8.11 4.67 -9.58
C LYS A 15 -8.37 6.09 -10.10
N LYS A 16 -8.83 7.02 -9.25
CA LYS A 16 -9.06 8.41 -9.66
C LYS A 16 -7.81 9.08 -10.22
N ILE A 17 -6.67 8.86 -9.57
CA ILE A 17 -5.40 9.43 -10.03
C ILE A 17 -4.99 8.78 -11.35
N ILE A 18 -5.09 7.45 -11.46
CA ILE A 18 -4.77 6.74 -12.71
C ILE A 18 -5.64 7.20 -13.87
N ASP A 19 -6.96 7.31 -13.68
CA ASP A 19 -7.88 7.76 -14.72
C ASP A 19 -7.46 9.15 -15.24
N LYS A 20 -7.18 10.08 -14.33
CA LYS A 20 -6.69 11.44 -14.67
C LYS A 20 -5.38 11.41 -15.49
N LEU A 21 -4.43 10.56 -15.10
CA LEU A 21 -3.12 10.47 -15.76
C LEU A 21 -3.23 9.79 -17.13
N VAL A 22 -4.06 8.76 -17.26
CA VAL A 22 -4.33 8.08 -18.52
C VAL A 22 -5.06 9.01 -19.50
N GLU A 23 -6.04 9.78 -19.02
CA GLU A 23 -6.70 10.83 -19.83
C GLU A 23 -5.74 11.91 -20.31
N SER A 24 -4.59 12.06 -19.62
CA SER A 24 -3.52 12.99 -19.98
C SER A 24 -2.40 12.33 -20.81
N ASP A 25 -2.62 11.11 -21.32
CA ASP A 25 -1.67 10.32 -22.12
C ASP A 25 -0.32 10.03 -21.42
N TYR A 26 -0.30 9.95 -20.08
CA TYR A 26 0.93 9.61 -19.36
C TYR A 26 1.35 8.16 -19.65
N SER A 27 2.63 7.97 -19.92
CA SER A 27 3.24 6.65 -20.00
C SER A 27 3.31 5.96 -18.64
N LYS A 28 3.57 4.64 -18.64
CA LYS A 28 3.78 3.86 -17.42
C LYS A 28 4.85 4.47 -16.51
N GLU A 29 5.98 4.88 -17.08
CA GLU A 29 7.11 5.45 -16.34
C GLU A 29 6.75 6.80 -15.72
N GLU A 30 6.03 7.64 -16.46
CA GLU A 30 5.53 8.94 -15.97
C GLU A 30 4.47 8.77 -14.89
N ILE A 31 3.57 7.80 -15.03
CA ILE A 31 2.60 7.46 -13.98
C ILE A 31 3.33 7.06 -12.70
N VAL A 32 4.30 6.14 -12.78
CA VAL A 32 5.04 5.74 -11.58
C VAL A 32 5.80 6.92 -10.98
N GLU A 33 6.44 7.76 -11.80
CA GLU A 33 7.14 8.97 -11.32
C GLU A 33 6.18 9.98 -10.66
N TYR A 34 4.96 10.12 -11.18
CA TYR A 34 3.93 10.96 -10.60
C TYR A 34 3.60 10.57 -9.16
N PHE A 35 3.69 9.28 -8.83
CA PHE A 35 3.46 8.77 -7.49
C PHE A 35 4.65 8.94 -6.54
N ASP A 36 5.74 9.59 -6.95
CA ASP A 36 6.77 10.02 -5.99
C ASP A 36 6.16 10.94 -4.93
N PHE A 37 6.62 10.79 -3.68
CA PHE A 37 6.12 11.55 -2.54
C PHE A 37 6.09 13.06 -2.80
N ASP A 38 7.15 13.62 -3.40
CA ASP A 38 7.25 15.06 -3.61
C ASP A 38 6.17 15.56 -4.59
N ASN A 39 5.81 14.75 -5.59
CA ASN A 39 4.70 15.02 -6.50
C ASN A 39 3.34 14.84 -5.82
N MET A 40 3.18 13.76 -5.06
CA MET A 40 1.91 13.37 -4.44
C MET A 40 1.49 14.31 -3.32
N VAL A 41 2.44 14.81 -2.51
CA VAL A 41 2.14 15.77 -1.44
C VAL A 41 1.67 17.11 -2.00
N GLU A 42 2.20 17.54 -3.15
CA GLU A 42 1.81 18.77 -3.81
C GLU A 42 0.46 18.64 -4.53
N LYS A 43 0.27 17.54 -5.27
CA LYS A 43 -0.84 17.41 -6.24
C LYS A 43 -2.02 16.62 -5.72
N GLU A 44 -1.83 15.79 -4.70
CA GLU A 44 -2.79 14.76 -4.25
C GLU A 44 -2.90 14.71 -2.72
N LEU A 45 -3.03 15.88 -2.06
CA LEU A 45 -2.98 16.04 -0.61
C LEU A 45 -3.95 15.14 0.19
N ASP A 46 -5.11 14.81 -0.40
CA ASP A 46 -6.13 13.95 0.24
C ASP A 46 -5.91 12.44 0.00
N PHE A 47 -4.90 12.05 -0.79
CA PHE A 47 -4.57 10.65 -1.04
C PHE A 47 -4.14 9.95 0.26
N CYS A 48 -3.21 10.56 0.98
CA CYS A 48 -2.63 10.05 2.23
C CYS A 48 -2.77 11.09 3.36
N PRO A 49 -3.20 10.69 4.58
CA PRO A 49 -3.31 11.63 5.69
C PRO A 49 -1.97 12.29 6.07
N LEU A 50 -0.84 11.60 5.86
CA LEU A 50 0.49 12.12 6.21
C LEU A 50 0.94 13.28 5.30
N TYR A 51 0.33 13.44 4.13
CA TYR A 51 0.69 14.52 3.21
C TYR A 51 0.30 15.89 3.76
N LYS A 52 -0.73 15.97 4.60
CA LYS A 52 -1.12 17.22 5.28
C LYS A 52 -0.02 17.77 6.19
N ASP A 53 0.80 16.87 6.72
CA ASP A 53 1.94 17.21 7.58
C ASP A 53 3.28 17.17 6.82
N ASN A 54 3.24 17.06 5.48
CA ASN A 54 4.41 16.87 4.61
C ASN A 54 5.37 15.77 5.11
N LYS A 55 4.81 14.64 5.55
CA LYS A 55 5.57 13.57 6.22
C LYS A 55 5.63 12.29 5.37
N LYS A 56 6.83 11.77 5.16
CA LYS A 56 7.08 10.43 4.58
C LYS A 56 6.72 9.32 5.57
N CYS A 57 6.14 8.21 5.09
CA CYS A 57 5.80 7.05 5.93
C CYS A 57 7.01 6.19 6.29
N HIS A 58 8.05 6.20 5.47
CA HIS A 58 9.33 5.53 5.74
C HIS A 58 10.48 6.51 5.62
N ASN A 59 11.53 6.28 6.41
CA ASN A 59 12.74 7.08 6.34
C ASN A 59 13.60 6.64 5.15
N MET A 60 13.36 7.24 3.98
CA MET A 60 14.13 6.99 2.76
C MET A 60 14.19 8.26 1.91
N GLU A 61 15.26 8.38 1.12
CA GLU A 61 15.49 9.55 0.27
C GLU A 61 14.37 9.70 -0.78
N LYS A 62 14.15 8.66 -1.60
CA LYS A 62 13.09 8.61 -2.61
C LYS A 62 11.99 7.66 -2.16
N LEU A 63 10.75 8.13 -2.10
CA LEU A 63 9.61 7.34 -1.63
C LEU A 63 8.52 7.36 -2.69
N ASN A 64 8.32 6.24 -3.37
CA ASN A 64 7.27 6.09 -4.35
C ASN A 64 6.00 5.50 -3.73
N CYS A 65 4.83 6.06 -4.02
CA CYS A 65 3.56 5.68 -3.41
C CYS A 65 2.69 4.78 -4.31
N TYR A 66 3.15 4.40 -5.51
CA TYR A 66 2.34 3.67 -6.49
C TYR A 66 1.86 2.32 -5.96
N THR A 67 2.79 1.52 -5.43
CA THR A 67 2.51 0.24 -4.77
C THR A 67 2.33 0.37 -3.26
N CYS A 68 1.91 1.54 -2.76
CA CYS A 68 1.47 1.69 -1.38
C CYS A 68 0.37 0.63 -1.07
N ALA A 69 0.36 0.12 0.17
CA ALA A 69 -0.35 -1.10 0.61
C ALA A 69 0.27 -2.46 0.24
N CYS A 70 1.46 -2.49 -0.38
CA CYS A 70 2.28 -3.67 -0.66
C CYS A 70 1.54 -4.92 -1.21
N PRO A 71 1.78 -5.32 -2.46
CA PRO A 71 1.22 -6.56 -3.03
C PRO A 71 1.53 -7.86 -2.25
N ASN A 72 2.52 -7.83 -1.35
CA ASN A 72 2.89 -8.96 -0.50
C ASN A 72 2.16 -8.98 0.86
N PHE A 73 1.39 -7.95 1.20
CA PHE A 73 0.64 -7.92 2.45
C PHE A 73 -0.59 -8.81 2.34
N ARG A 74 -0.85 -9.65 3.33
CA ARG A 74 -2.06 -10.49 3.43
C ARG A 74 -2.87 -10.00 4.60
N PHE A 75 -4.18 -9.89 4.46
CA PHE A 75 -5.06 -9.53 5.56
C PHE A 75 -6.42 -10.20 5.49
N ASN A 76 -7.03 -10.41 6.64
CA ASN A 76 -8.43 -10.76 6.76
C ASN A 76 -8.98 -10.15 8.05
N ASP A 77 -10.05 -9.35 7.93
CA ASP A 77 -10.70 -8.75 9.10
C ASP A 77 -11.31 -9.82 10.04
N ASP A 78 -11.68 -10.99 9.49
CA ASP A 78 -12.21 -12.11 10.27
C ASP A 78 -11.10 -13.02 10.84
N GLY A 79 -9.86 -12.88 10.34
CA GLY A 79 -8.68 -13.65 10.73
C GLY A 79 -8.14 -14.56 9.62
N LEU A 80 -6.82 -14.68 9.57
CA LEU A 80 -6.06 -15.61 8.72
C LEU A 80 -5.76 -16.94 9.44
N GLY A 81 -6.00 -16.99 10.75
CA GLY A 81 -5.71 -18.12 11.61
C GLY A 81 -5.56 -17.69 13.06
N THR A 82 -5.04 -18.59 13.89
CA THR A 82 -4.78 -18.34 15.30
C THR A 82 -3.39 -18.83 15.70
N TYR A 83 -2.72 -18.07 16.56
CA TYR A 83 -1.45 -18.46 17.19
C TYR A 83 -1.49 -18.08 18.67
N ASN A 84 -1.24 -19.06 19.55
CA ASN A 84 -1.31 -18.88 21.01
C ASN A 84 -2.57 -18.16 21.49
N GLU A 85 -3.75 -18.54 20.97
CA GLU A 85 -5.05 -17.92 21.25
C GLU A 85 -5.27 -16.52 20.64
N PHE A 86 -4.24 -15.90 20.04
CA PHE A 86 -4.38 -14.64 19.30
C PHE A 86 -4.86 -14.91 17.88
N LYS A 87 -5.79 -14.08 17.40
CA LYS A 87 -6.23 -14.09 16.00
C LYS A 87 -5.23 -13.33 15.12
N ILE A 88 -4.72 -13.97 14.08
CA ILE A 88 -3.81 -13.33 13.12
C ILE A 88 -4.66 -12.56 12.11
N LEU A 89 -4.52 -11.23 12.03
CA LEU A 89 -5.29 -10.40 11.10
C LEU A 89 -4.51 -10.05 9.83
N SER A 90 -3.18 -10.09 9.87
CA SER A 90 -2.34 -9.83 8.72
C SER A 90 -0.98 -10.52 8.80
N THR A 91 -0.40 -10.81 7.64
CA THR A 91 0.94 -11.41 7.48
C THR A 91 1.64 -10.85 6.24
N CYS A 92 2.93 -11.15 6.08
CA CYS A 92 3.73 -10.81 4.90
C CYS A 92 4.09 -12.07 4.11
N ASP A 93 3.82 -12.08 2.80
CA ASP A 93 4.08 -13.24 1.92
C ASP A 93 5.56 -13.43 1.56
N ILE A 94 6.41 -12.51 2.00
CA ILE A 94 7.87 -12.54 1.78
C ILE A 94 8.66 -12.48 3.09
N ASP A 95 8.02 -12.77 4.22
CA ASP A 95 8.64 -12.88 5.55
C ASP A 95 9.53 -11.67 5.93
N ASN A 96 9.04 -10.46 5.66
CA ASN A 96 9.76 -9.21 5.96
C ASN A 96 8.94 -8.31 6.89
N GLY A 97 9.62 -7.58 7.78
CA GLY A 97 9.02 -6.80 8.85
C GLY A 97 8.95 -7.58 10.16
N GLU A 98 8.07 -7.13 11.06
CA GLU A 98 7.86 -7.72 12.39
C GLU A 98 6.38 -8.04 12.61
N GLU A 99 6.07 -8.74 13.69
CA GLU A 99 4.71 -8.98 14.14
C GLU A 99 4.44 -8.21 15.44
N PHE A 100 3.24 -7.62 15.53
CA PHE A 100 2.77 -6.93 16.72
C PHE A 100 1.52 -7.62 17.27
N ALA A 101 1.61 -8.14 18.49
CA ALA A 101 0.50 -8.74 19.21
C ALA A 101 -0.11 -7.76 20.23
N GLY A 102 -1.43 -7.62 20.23
CA GLY A 102 -2.13 -6.79 21.20
C GLY A 102 -3.63 -6.97 21.13
N LYS A 103 -4.33 -6.84 22.27
CA LYS A 103 -5.79 -6.96 22.35
C LYS A 103 -6.35 -8.26 21.74
N GLY A 104 -5.63 -9.36 21.87
CA GLY A 104 -6.03 -10.68 21.35
C GLY A 104 -5.87 -10.88 19.84
N VAL A 105 -5.18 -9.96 19.15
CA VAL A 105 -4.89 -10.07 17.72
C VAL A 105 -3.41 -9.88 17.42
N ILE A 106 -2.94 -10.45 16.32
CA ILE A 106 -1.60 -10.26 15.75
C ILE A 106 -1.73 -9.52 14.43
N HIS A 107 -0.91 -8.49 14.26
CA HIS A 107 -0.78 -7.70 13.05
C HIS A 107 0.64 -7.78 12.50
N GLN A 108 0.77 -7.81 11.18
CA GLN A 108 2.02 -7.53 10.50
C GLN A 108 2.38 -6.04 10.64
N ASP A 109 3.60 -5.77 11.12
CA ASP A 109 4.25 -4.46 11.12
C ASP A 109 5.27 -4.38 9.98
N CYS A 110 5.04 -3.45 9.05
CA CYS A 110 5.90 -3.18 7.90
C CYS A 110 6.66 -1.85 8.03
N SER A 111 6.64 -1.18 9.19
CA SER A 111 7.18 0.17 9.38
C SER A 111 8.67 0.32 9.00
N SER A 112 9.45 -0.76 9.12
CA SER A 112 10.87 -0.83 8.71
C SER A 112 11.09 -1.30 7.26
N CYS A 113 10.06 -1.79 6.58
CA CYS A 113 10.15 -2.35 5.22
C CYS A 113 9.96 -1.25 4.16
N THR A 114 10.86 -1.19 3.17
CA THR A 114 10.79 -0.20 2.08
C THR A 114 10.44 -0.81 0.72
N VAL A 115 10.31 -2.14 0.62
CA VAL A 115 10.09 -2.88 -0.63
C VAL A 115 9.03 -2.24 -1.56
N PRO A 116 7.81 -1.92 -1.10
CA PRO A 116 6.77 -1.39 -1.98
C PRO A 116 7.00 0.06 -2.42
N HIS A 117 7.98 0.76 -1.86
CA HIS A 117 8.25 2.18 -2.09
C HIS A 117 9.38 2.43 -3.09
N HIS A 118 10.01 1.38 -3.60
CA HIS A 118 11.03 1.51 -4.65
C HIS A 118 10.38 1.63 -6.04
N LYS A 119 10.77 2.64 -6.82
CA LYS A 119 10.31 2.82 -8.20
C LYS A 119 10.46 1.55 -9.05
N ALA A 120 11.58 0.84 -8.91
CA ALA A 120 11.81 -0.41 -9.63
C ALA A 120 10.80 -1.51 -9.28
N TYR A 121 10.38 -1.59 -8.00
CA TYR A 121 9.35 -2.54 -7.57
C TYR A 121 7.99 -2.17 -8.15
N ALA A 122 7.63 -0.88 -8.13
CA ALA A 122 6.40 -0.38 -8.74
C ALA A 122 6.34 -0.68 -10.25
N LEU A 123 7.41 -0.40 -10.99
CA LEU A 123 7.49 -0.69 -12.42
C LEU A 123 7.39 -2.19 -12.73
N LYS A 124 7.99 -3.05 -11.91
CA LYS A 124 7.95 -4.51 -12.07
C LYS A 124 6.54 -5.07 -11.88
N ASN A 125 5.78 -4.53 -10.92
CA ASN A 125 4.45 -5.01 -10.55
C ASN A 125 3.32 -4.15 -11.13
N PHE A 126 3.62 -3.25 -12.06
CA PHE A 126 2.70 -2.24 -12.56
C PHE A 126 1.43 -2.84 -13.16
N SER A 127 0.29 -2.27 -12.76
CA SER A 127 -0.99 -2.39 -13.46
C SER A 127 -1.76 -1.09 -13.28
N LEU A 128 -2.49 -0.66 -14.32
CA LEU A 128 -3.41 0.46 -14.25
C LEU A 128 -4.58 0.18 -13.29
N ASN A 129 -4.94 -1.09 -13.13
CA ASN A 129 -5.91 -1.51 -12.13
C ASN A 129 -5.18 -1.97 -10.86
N TRP A 130 -5.23 -1.12 -9.82
CA TRP A 130 -4.60 -1.39 -8.53
C TRP A 130 -5.09 -2.69 -7.89
N LEU A 131 -6.37 -3.05 -8.07
CA LEU A 131 -6.91 -4.31 -7.54
C LEU A 131 -6.26 -5.54 -8.17
N GLU A 132 -5.78 -5.47 -9.41
CA GLU A 132 -5.03 -6.56 -10.04
C GLU A 132 -3.65 -6.75 -9.40
N MET A 133 -2.97 -5.65 -9.02
CA MET A 133 -1.70 -5.72 -8.29
C MET A 133 -1.91 -6.34 -6.90
N MET A 134 -3.03 -6.02 -6.28
CA MET A 134 -3.34 -6.39 -4.90
C MET A 134 -4.25 -7.62 -4.78
N LYS A 135 -4.47 -8.37 -5.87
CA LYS A 135 -5.44 -9.48 -5.93
C LYS A 135 -5.18 -10.59 -4.92
N ASN A 136 -3.94 -10.73 -4.46
CA ASN A 136 -3.54 -11.74 -3.47
C ASN A 136 -3.62 -11.21 -2.03
N CYS A 137 -3.92 -9.93 -1.80
CA CYS A 137 -3.91 -9.36 -0.46
C CYS A 137 -5.09 -9.82 0.40
N LYS A 138 -6.26 -10.07 -0.24
CA LYS A 138 -7.41 -10.68 0.40
C LYS A 138 -7.35 -12.21 0.17
N PRO A 139 -7.53 -13.06 1.19
CA PRO A 139 -7.73 -14.48 0.96
C PRO A 139 -9.00 -14.71 0.12
N LYS A 140 -9.01 -15.82 -0.63
CA LYS A 140 -10.14 -16.26 -1.44
C LYS A 140 -11.29 -16.78 -0.58
#